data_AF-A0A6A9QTS7-F1
#
_entry.id   AF-A0A6A9QTS7-F1
#
_cell.length_a   1.000
_cell.length_b   1.000
_cell.length_c   1.000
_cell.angle_alpha   90.00
_cell.angle_beta   90.00
_cell.angle_gamma   90.00
#
_symmetry.space_group_name_H-M   'P 1'
#
loop_
_entity.id
_entity.type
_entity.pdbx_description
1 polymer ?
#
loop_
_entity_poly.entity_id
_entity_poly.type
_entity_poly.pdbx_seq_one_letter_code
_entity_poly.pdbx_strand_id
1 'polypeptide(L)' 'MKEREVEAKRLVGKKTVRGKVYEYEYYTLPLNLYIPKSMVEKFGTKFSLHYDEDSGTITLRPMDLK' A
#
# COMPACT_ATOMS: atom_id res chain seq x y z
N MET A 1 -0.73 -2.54 21.67
CA MET A 1 -0.70 -1.67 20.48
C MET A 1 0.70 -1.61 19.92
N LYS A 2 0.92 -2.05 18.67
CA LYS A 2 2.25 -2.05 18.03
C LYS A 2 2.26 -1.06 16.88
N GLU A 3 3.29 -0.24 16.82
CA GLU A 3 3.53 0.72 15.74
C GLU A 3 4.83 0.37 15.03
N ARG A 4 4.82 0.43 13.71
CA ARG A 4 6.04 0.30 12.89
C ARG A 4 5.97 1.16 11.66
N GLU A 5 7.12 1.70 11.26
CA GLU A 5 7.29 2.33 9.97
C GLU A 5 7.36 1.27 8.87
N VAL A 6 6.67 1.54 7.78
CA VAL A 6 6.60 0.63 6.63
C VAL A 6 6.65 1.44 5.33
N GLU A 7 7.24 0.83 4.31
CA GLU A 7 7.32 1.43 2.98
C GLU A 7 6.48 0.65 1.97
N ALA A 8 5.67 1.37 1.20
CA ALA A 8 4.83 0.83 0.15
C ALA A 8 5.69 0.37 -1.03
N LYS A 9 5.60 -0.92 -1.35
CA LYS A 9 6.29 -1.52 -2.50
C LYS A 9 5.42 -1.43 -3.73
N ARG A 10 5.97 -0.89 -4.82
CA ARG A 10 5.33 -0.87 -6.14
C ARG A 10 5.37 -2.26 -6.78
N LEU A 11 4.22 -2.69 -7.31
CA LEU A 11 4.07 -3.91 -8.10
C LEU A 11 3.39 -3.56 -9.42
N VAL A 12 3.92 -4.14 -10.50
CA VAL A 12 3.39 -3.98 -11.84
C VAL A 12 2.94 -5.35 -12.34
N GLY A 13 1.63 -5.56 -12.40
CA GLY A 13 1.03 -6.73 -13.02
C GLY A 13 0.86 -6.49 -14.52
N LYS A 14 1.21 -7.48 -15.35
CA LYS A 14 0.95 -7.43 -16.79
C LYS A 14 -0.05 -8.52 -17.15
N LYS A 15 -1.11 -8.17 -17.87
CA LYS A 15 -2.11 -9.12 -18.36
C LYS A 15 -2.27 -8.98 -19.87
N THR A 16 -2.04 -10.06 -20.60
CA THR A 16 -2.30 -10.09 -22.04
C THR A 16 -3.74 -10.52 -22.29
N VAL A 17 -4.50 -9.69 -23.01
CA VAL A 17 -5.88 -9.98 -23.42
C VAL A 17 -5.99 -9.74 -24.92
N ARG A 18 -6.28 -10.79 -25.70
CA ARG A 18 -6.42 -10.73 -27.17
C ARG A 18 -5.24 -10.05 -27.88
N GLY A 19 -4.01 -10.36 -27.45
CA GLY A 19 -2.78 -9.78 -28.01
C GLY A 19 -2.44 -8.36 -27.53
N LYS A 20 -3.31 -7.71 -26.74
CA LYS A 20 -3.01 -6.43 -26.08
C LYS A 20 -2.49 -6.67 -24.66
N VAL A 21 -1.40 -5.99 -24.29
CA VAL A 21 -0.82 -6.05 -22.93
C VAL A 21 -1.40 -4.90 -22.11
N TYR A 22 -2.03 -5.24 -20.99
CA TYR A 22 -2.54 -4.30 -20.00
C TYR A 22 -1.61 -4.32 -18.79
N GLU A 23 -1.13 -3.15 -18.38
CA GLU A 23 -0.32 -3.00 -17.17
C GLU A 23 -1.16 -2.42 -16.04
N TYR A 24 -1.08 -3.04 -14.87
CA TYR A 24 -1.74 -2.60 -13.66
C TYR A 24 -0.68 -2.30 -12.61
N GLU A 25 -0.73 -1.09 -12.07
CA GLU A 25 0.17 -0.66 -11.01
C GLU A 25 -0.59 -0.67 -9.69
N TYR A 26 -0.06 -1.40 -8.71
CA TYR A 26 -0.58 -1.44 -7.35
C TYR A 26 0.56 -1.34 -6.35
N TYR A 27 0.24 -0.89 -5.15
CA TYR A 27 1.20 -0.78 -4.06
C TYR A 27 0.80 -1.72 -2.94
N THR A 28 1.79 -2.32 -2.29
CA THR A 28 1.57 -3.22 -1.15
C THR A 28 2.40 -2.82 0.05
N LEU A 29 1.81 -2.96 1.23
CA LEU A 29 2.49 -2.90 2.52
C LEU A 29 2.69 -4.30 3.11
N PRO A 30 3.49 -4.43 4.19
CA PRO A 30 3.58 -5.67 4.96
C PRO A 30 2.20 -6.23 5.32
N LEU A 31 2.11 -7.55 5.45
CA LEU A 31 0.84 -8.30 5.56
C LEU A 31 0.02 -8.32 4.26
N ASN A 32 0.64 -8.06 3.10
CA ASN A 32 -0.02 -8.02 1.79
C ASN A 32 -1.21 -7.05 1.75
N LEU A 33 -1.11 -5.94 2.48
CA LEU A 33 -2.13 -4.90 2.47
C LEU A 33 -1.98 -4.08 1.20
N TYR A 34 -3.04 -4.08 0.38
CA TYR A 34 -3.07 -3.30 -0.85
C TYR A 34 -3.38 -1.83 -0.54
N ILE A 35 -2.60 -0.94 -1.15
CA ILE A 35 -2.84 0.50 -1.13
C ILE A 35 -3.17 0.98 -2.54
N PRO A 36 -4.23 1.79 -2.73
CA PRO A 36 -4.52 2.45 -3.98
C PRO A 36 -3.37 3.36 -4.44
N LYS A 37 -3.07 3.35 -5.75
CA LYS A 37 -2.06 4.24 -6.34
C LYS A 37 -2.27 5.71 -5.97
N SER A 38 -3.52 6.18 -5.96
CA SER A 38 -3.87 7.56 -5.59
C SER A 38 -3.44 7.96 -4.17
N MET A 39 -3.41 7.00 -3.23
CA MET A 39 -2.94 7.26 -1.87
C MET A 39 -1.43 7.46 -1.84
N VAL A 40 -0.68 6.64 -2.58
CA VAL A 40 0.78 6.77 -2.69
C VAL A 40 1.19 8.05 -3.42
N GLU A 41 0.46 8.40 -4.48
CA GLU A 41 0.70 9.65 -5.23
C GLU A 41 0.47 10.88 -4.35
N LYS A 42 -0.54 10.84 -3.48
CA LYS A 42 -0.89 11.95 -2.60
C LYS A 42 0.02 12.08 -1.37
N PHE A 43 0.40 10.96 -0.76
CA PHE A 43 1.04 10.94 0.56
C PHE A 43 2.44 10.32 0.59
N GLY A 44 2.99 9.93 -0.55
CA GLY A 44 4.28 9.25 -0.61
C GLY A 44 4.22 7.76 -0.27
N THR A 45 5.38 7.13 -0.15
CA THR A 45 5.50 5.68 0.06
C THR A 45 5.63 5.28 1.53
N LYS A 46 5.83 6.23 2.44
CA LYS A 46 6.10 5.99 3.85
C LYS A 46 4.85 6.10 4.71
N PHE A 47 4.55 5.03 5.44
CA PHE A 47 3.38 4.93 6.31
C PHE A 47 3.77 4.41 7.70
N SER A 48 3.07 4.85 8.75
CA SER A 48 3.05 4.19 10.04
C SER A 48 1.90 3.18 10.08
N LEU A 49 2.21 1.94 10.44
CA LEU A 49 1.23 0.86 10.60
C LEU A 49 1.00 0.64 12.08
N HIS A 50 -0.24 0.89 12.51
CA HIS A 50 -0.70 0.67 13.88
C HIS A 50 -1.59 -0.56 13.90
N TYR A 51 -1.24 -1.53 14.74
CA TYR A 51 -2.05 -2.71 14.98
C TYR A 51 -2.65 -2.67 16.38
N ASP A 52 -3.97 -2.66 16.44
CA ASP A 52 -4.76 -2.86 17.64
C ASP A 52 -5.10 -4.35 17.77
N GLU A 53 -4.51 -5.00 18.77
CA GLU A 53 -4.68 -6.44 19.03
C GLU A 53 -6.06 -6.76 19.62
N ASP A 54 -6.70 -5.80 20.29
CA ASP A 54 -7.99 -6.01 20.95
C ASP A 54 -9.15 -5.92 19.94
N SER A 55 -9.09 -4.95 19.03
CA SER A 55 -10.10 -4.78 17.98
C SER A 55 -9.77 -5.49 16.67
N GLY A 56 -8.53 -5.95 16.48
CA GLY A 56 -8.03 -6.49 15.22
C GLY A 56 -7.87 -5.42 14.12
N THR A 57 -7.95 -4.13 14.48
CA THR A 57 -7.91 -3.03 13.51
C THR A 57 -6.47 -2.72 13.10
N ILE A 58 -6.25 -2.64 11.78
CA ILE A 58 -5.00 -2.11 11.21
C ILE A 58 -5.26 -0.69 10.71
N THR A 59 -4.54 0.27 11.28
CA THR A 59 -4.58 1.67 10.82
C THR A 59 -3.29 2.03 10.12
N LEU A 60 -3.41 2.62 8.92
CA LEU A 60 -2.29 3.12 8.14
C LEU A 60 -2.34 4.65 8.14
N ARG A 61 -1.25 5.30 8.57
CA ARG A 61 -1.15 6.76 8.55
C ARG A 61 0.03 7.17 7.67
N PRO A 62 -0.15 8.12 6.75
CA PRO A 62 0.97 8.64 5.98
C PRO A 62 1.93 9.41 6.88
N MET A 63 3.23 9.22 6.69
CA MET A 63 4.26 9.95 7.46
C MET A 63 4.70 11.24 6.78
N ASP A 64 4.65 11.26 5.44
CA ASP A 64 4.95 12.45 4.66
C ASP A 64 3.63 13.16 4.27
N LEU A 65 3.22 14.13 5.08
CA LEU A 65 2.28 15.16 4.62
C LEU A 65 3.08 16.15 3.76
N LYS A 66 3.06 15.94 2.44
CA LYS A 66 3.50 16.94 1.48
C LYS A 66 2.59 18.15 1.47
#